data_AF-A0A7M2QSP5-F1
#
_entry.id   AF-A0A7M2QSP5-F1
#
_cell.length_a   1.000
_cell.length_b   1.000
_cell.length_c   1.000
_cell.angle_alpha   90.00
_cell.angle_beta   90.00
_cell.angle_gamma   90.00
#
_symmetry.space_group_name_H-M   'P 1'
#
loop_
_entity.id
_entity.type
_entity.pdbx_description
1 polymer ?
#
loop_
_entity_poly.entity_id
_entity_poly.type
_entity_poly.pdbx_seq_one_letter_code
_entity_poly.pdbx_strand_id
1 'polypeptide(L)' 'MDELKEYRARKNGEVTPKVLLEKTMDDLENIEVIIMVIKQKDGIIHMGCSDAMCTEHIGLLEVGKKWVIDDMEE' A
#
# COMPACT_ATOMS: atom_id res chain seq x y z
N MET A 1 7.69 -10.57 8.64
CA MET A 1 8.59 -10.43 7.48
C MET A 1 9.99 -10.68 7.99
N ASP A 2 10.81 -11.42 7.27
CA ASP A 2 12.18 -11.75 7.72
C ASP A 2 13.01 -10.46 7.77
N GLU A 3 13.61 -10.14 8.93
CA GLU A 3 14.41 -8.92 9.13
C GLU A 3 15.57 -8.82 8.14
N LEU A 4 16.11 -9.98 7.72
CA LEU A 4 17.16 -10.04 6.72
C LEU A 4 16.68 -9.61 5.33
N LYS A 5 15.43 -9.95 4.98
CA LYS A 5 14.81 -9.53 3.71
C LYS A 5 14.55 -8.03 3.69
N GLU A 6 14.04 -7.50 4.80
CA GLU A 6 13.79 -6.07 4.98
C GLU A 6 15.08 -5.26 4.87
N TYR A 7 16.16 -5.71 5.50
CA TYR A 7 17.47 -5.07 5.40
C TYR A 7 18.02 -5.05 3.97
N ARG A 8 17.89 -6.16 3.23
CA ARG A 8 18.33 -6.26 1.83
C ARG A 8 17.51 -5.36 0.91
N ALA A 9 16.19 -5.35 1.07
CA ALA A 9 15.29 -4.50 0.30
C ALA A 9 15.64 -3.02 0.49
N ARG A 10 15.87 -2.58 1.74
CA ARG A 10 16.32 -1.20 2.04
C ARG A 10 17.66 -0.87 1.37
N LYS A 11 18.62 -1.80 1.40
CA LYS A 11 19.93 -1.60 0.77
C LYS A 11 19.84 -1.47 -0.75
N ASN A 12 18.87 -2.14 -1.38
CA ASN A 12 18.62 -2.09 -2.82
C ASN A 12 17.74 -0.89 -3.24
N GLY A 13 17.27 -0.08 -2.29
CA GLY A 13 16.34 1.02 -2.57
C GLY A 13 14.89 0.56 -2.85
N GLU A 14 14.55 -0.67 -2.51
CA GLU A 14 13.20 -1.21 -2.67
C GLU A 14 12.29 -0.68 -1.55
N VAL A 15 11.03 -0.36 -1.88
CA VAL A 15 10.02 0.06 -0.91
C VAL A 15 9.24 -1.16 -0.46
N THR A 16 9.45 -1.60 0.78
CA THR A 16 8.68 -2.68 1.39
C THR A 16 7.39 -2.15 2.04
N PRO A 17 6.40 -3.01 2.34
CA PRO A 17 5.22 -2.59 3.08
C PRO A 17 5.55 -1.94 4.42
N LYS A 18 6.60 -2.42 5.11
CA LYS A 18 7.05 -1.85 6.38
C LYS A 18 7.58 -0.43 6.20
N VAL A 19 8.45 -0.19 5.22
CA VAL A 19 8.98 1.14 4.91
C VAL A 19 7.85 2.10 4.53
N LEU A 20 6.88 1.64 3.75
CA LEU A 20 5.77 2.48 3.32
C LEU A 20 4.90 2.91 4.51
N LEU A 21 4.60 1.99 5.43
CA LEU A 21 3.87 2.29 6.66
C LEU A 21 4.66 3.23 7.58
N GLU A 22 5.96 2.99 7.78
CA GLU A 22 6.82 3.88 8.60
C GLU A 22 6.78 5.31 8.05
N LYS A 23 6.98 5.50 6.74
CA LYS A 23 6.89 6.82 6.10
C LYS A 23 5.52 7.48 6.25
N THR A 24 4.45 6.69 6.17
CA THR A 24 3.08 7.20 6.35
C THR A 24 2.86 7.66 7.78
N MET A 25 3.40 6.93 8.77
CA MET A 25 3.29 7.29 10.17
C MET A 25 4.15 8.51 10.53
N ASP A 26 5.33 8.65 9.91
CA ASP A 26 6.22 9.80 10.11
C ASP A 26 5.58 11.13 9.66
N ASP A 27 4.66 11.09 8.70
CA ASP A 27 3.98 12.26 8.14
C ASP A 27 2.50 12.36 8.54
N LEU A 28 2.07 11.57 9.53
CA LEU A 28 0.66 11.36 9.85
C LEU A 28 -0.11 12.66 10.13
N GLU A 29 0.51 13.64 10.78
CA GLU A 29 -0.12 14.92 11.11
C GLU A 29 -0.43 15.79 9.88
N ASN A 30 0.21 15.53 8.74
CA ASN A 30 0.01 16.26 7.49
C ASN A 30 -0.87 15.51 6.49
N ILE A 31 -1.38 14.33 6.85
CA ILE A 31 -2.22 13.51 5.96
C ILE A 31 -3.69 13.90 6.10
N GLU A 32 -4.27 14.38 5.01
CA GLU A 32 -5.71 14.71 4.94
C GLU A 32 -6.57 13.48 4.59
N VAL A 33 -6.12 12.64 3.65
CA VAL A 33 -6.87 11.47 3.17
C VAL A 33 -5.95 10.27 2.96
N ILE A 34 -6.39 9.09 3.36
CA ILE A 34 -5.74 7.80 3.09
C ILE A 34 -6.64 6.93 2.23
N ILE A 35 -6.08 6.42 1.13
CA ILE A 35 -6.67 5.37 0.30
C ILE A 35 -5.73 4.17 0.37
N MET A 36 -6.25 2.99 0.66
CA MET A 36 -5.44 1.79 0.77
C MET A 36 -6.00 0.62 -0.03
N VAL A 37 -5.08 -0.14 -0.64
CA VAL A 37 -5.31 -1.46 -1.21
C VAL A 37 -4.23 -2.37 -0.65
N ILE A 38 -4.63 -3.43 0.07
CA ILE A 38 -3.71 -4.31 0.79
C ILE A 38 -3.95 -5.75 0.37
N LYS A 39 -2.94 -6.40 -0.22
CA LYS A 39 -2.88 -7.85 -0.47
C LYS A 39 -2.36 -8.54 0.78
N GLN A 40 -3.19 -9.34 1.42
CA GLN A 40 -2.79 -10.18 2.54
C GLN A 40 -2.09 -11.45 2.04
N LYS A 41 -1.37 -12.12 2.94
CA LYS A 41 -0.59 -13.32 2.61
C LYS A 41 -1.46 -14.52 2.21
N ASP A 42 -2.71 -14.53 2.63
CA ASP A 42 -3.73 -15.52 2.26
C ASP A 42 -4.40 -15.20 0.92
N GLY A 43 -3.99 -14.12 0.25
CA GLY A 43 -4.54 -13.68 -1.02
C GLY A 43 -5.78 -12.78 -0.89
N ILE A 44 -6.23 -12.47 0.32
CA ILE A 44 -7.37 -11.55 0.51
C ILE A 44 -6.94 -10.12 0.22
N ILE A 45 -7.76 -9.40 -0.55
CA ILE A 45 -7.56 -7.98 -0.85
C ILE A 45 -8.48 -7.15 0.05
N HIS A 46 -7.89 -6.24 0.83
CA HIS A 46 -8.61 -5.25 1.63
C HIS A 46 -8.50 -3.85 1.03
N MET A 47 -9.58 -3.10 1.08
CA MET A 47 -9.65 -1.71 0.62
C MET A 47 -10.28 -0.81 1.68
N GLY A 48 -9.83 0.44 1.73
CA GLY A 48 -10.36 1.45 2.64
C GLY A 48 -10.08 2.88 2.17
N CYS A 49 -10.91 3.83 2.61
CA CYS A 49 -10.78 5.26 2.38
C CYS A 49 -11.23 6.02 3.64
N SER A 50 -10.51 7.07 4.04
CA SER A 50 -10.79 7.80 5.27
C SER A 50 -11.88 8.89 5.16
N ASP A 51 -12.16 9.44 3.96
CA ASP A 51 -13.17 10.49 3.75
C ASP A 51 -14.08 10.24 2.52
N ALA A 52 -15.16 11.02 2.38
CA ALA A 52 -16.18 10.94 1.35
C ALA A 52 -15.57 10.96 -0.06
N MET A 53 -16.00 9.99 -0.87
CA MET A 53 -15.38 9.66 -2.14
C MET A 53 -15.48 10.80 -3.16
N CYS A 54 -14.36 11.46 -3.49
CA CYS A 54 -14.26 12.15 -4.77
C CYS A 54 -13.90 11.13 -5.87
N THR A 55 -14.21 11.46 -7.12
CA THR A 55 -14.01 10.55 -8.26
C THR A 55 -12.53 10.16 -8.43
N GLU A 56 -11.60 11.07 -8.12
CA GLU A 56 -10.17 10.80 -8.17
C GLU A 56 -9.76 9.69 -7.18
N HIS A 57 -10.31 9.69 -5.97
CA HIS A 57 -10.01 8.66 -4.96
C HIS A 57 -10.47 7.27 -5.42
N ILE A 58 -11.65 7.19 -6.04
CA ILE A 58 -12.16 5.93 -6.62
C ILE A 58 -11.25 5.47 -7.77
N GLY A 59 -10.85 6.39 -8.65
CA GLY A 59 -9.94 6.08 -9.75
C GLY A 59 -8.61 5.50 -9.29
N LEU A 60 -7.99 6.10 -8.27
CA LEU A 60 -6.75 5.60 -7.68
C LEU A 60 -6.92 4.23 -7.03
N LEU A 61 -8.04 4.00 -6.34
CA LEU A 61 -8.35 2.71 -5.74
C LEU A 61 -8.48 1.61 -6.80
N GLU A 62 -9.18 1.87 -7.91
CA GLU A 62 -9.35 0.88 -9.00
C GLU A 62 -8.02 0.56 -9.70
N VAL A 63 -7.17 1.56 -9.93
CA VAL A 63 -5.82 1.33 -10.49
C VAL A 63 -4.98 0.48 -9.54
N GLY A 64 -4.97 0.81 -8.24
CA GLY A 64 -4.24 0.06 -7.23
C GLY A 64 -4.72 -1.39 -7.12
N LYS A 65 -6.04 -1.63 -7.17
CA LYS A 65 -6.61 -2.98 -7.23
C LYS A 65 -6.16 -3.75 -8.46
N LYS A 66 -6.23 -3.12 -9.64
CA LYS A 66 -5.84 -3.77 -10.89
C LYS A 66 -4.39 -4.23 -10.84
N TRP A 67 -3.47 -3.41 -10.34
CA TRP A 67 -2.07 -3.82 -10.19
C TRP A 67 -1.89 -5.01 -9.25
N VAL A 68 -2.61 -5.03 -8.13
CA VAL A 68 -2.56 -6.14 -7.17
C VAL A 68 -3.09 -7.44 -7.79
N ILE A 69 -4.15 -7.35 -8.59
CA ILE A 69 -4.75 -8.51 -9.28
C ILE A 69 -3.85 -9.00 -10.41
N ASP A 70 -3.31 -8.10 -11.23
CA ASP A 70 -2.41 -8.47 -12.32
C ASP A 70 -1.15 -9.18 -11.77
N ASP A 71 -0.62 -8.74 -10.61
CA ASP A 71 0.48 -9.42 -9.87
C ASP A 71 0.06 -10.78 -9.25
N MET A 72 -1.23 -11.10 -9.15
CA MET A 72 -1.70 -12.43 -8.73
C MET A 72 -1.79 -13.43 -9.88
N GLU A 73 -1.90 -12.96 -11.12
CA GLU A 73 -2.06 -13.81 -12.30
C GLU A 73 -0.72 -14.17 -12.98
N GLU A 74 0.38 -13.48 -12.64
CA GLU A 74 1.76 -13.84 -12.99
C GLU A 74 2.38 -14.89 -12.05
#